data_AF-A0A1G4HNN0-F1
#
_entry.id   AF-A0A1G4HNN0-F1
#
_cell.length_a   1.000
_cell.length_b   1.000
_cell.length_c   1.000
_cell.angle_alpha   90.00
_cell.angle_beta   90.00
_cell.angle_gamma   90.00
#
_symmetry.space_group_name_H-M   'P 1'
#
loop_
_entity.id
_entity.type
_entity.pdbx_description
1 polymer ?
#
loop_
_entity_poly.entity_id
_entity_poly.type
_entity_poly.pdbx_seq_one_letter_code
_entity_poly.pdbx_strand_id
1 'polypeptide(L)'
;EIEQRLKALNLAWAELKQLAATRGQKLDESLTYQQFLARVEEEEAWISEKQQLLSVEDYGDTMAAVQGLLKKHDVFETDFTAHSERCRDICEYGTKLVSDGNHHADNINQRCQQLQNKLDNLSSLASRRKAKLKDNSAYLQFMWKADVVESWIADKETHVRSEEFGRDLSTVQTLLTKQDTFDAGLHAFEHEGILNITTLKDHLIESNHDQSEAIKKRHGDVIDRWQKLLGASHARKEQLLRMQDQ
;
A
#
# COMPACT_ATOMS: atom_id res chain seq x y z
N GLU A 1 -83.26 23.14 7.79
CA GLU A 1 -82.71 21.79 7.54
C GLU A 1 -81.79 21.73 6.31
N ILE A 2 -82.23 22.16 5.12
CA ILE A 2 -81.40 22.12 3.89
C ILE A 2 -80.09 22.93 4.03
N GLU A 3 -80.13 24.13 4.59
CA GLU A 3 -78.93 24.95 4.80
C GLU A 3 -77.89 24.30 5.73
N GLN A 4 -78.34 23.60 6.77
CA GLN A 4 -77.44 22.86 7.67
C GLN A 4 -76.78 21.69 6.94
N ARG A 5 -77.53 20.97 6.10
CA ARG A 5 -76.97 19.88 5.28
C ARG A 5 -75.96 20.40 4.26
N LEU A 6 -76.22 21.55 3.62
CA LEU A 6 -75.28 22.20 2.71
C LEU A 6 -73.99 22.66 3.43
N LYS A 7 -74.11 23.24 4.62
CA LYS A 7 -72.94 23.60 5.45
C LYS A 7 -72.11 22.36 5.81
N ALA A 8 -72.75 21.28 6.25
CA ALA A 8 -72.07 20.03 6.57
C ALA A 8 -71.37 19.41 5.35
N LEU A 9 -72.01 19.43 4.18
CA LEU A 9 -71.41 18.95 2.93
C LEU A 9 -70.18 19.77 2.53
N ASN A 10 -70.25 21.11 2.63
CA ASN A 10 -69.13 21.98 2.31
C ASN A 10 -67.94 21.76 3.26
N LEU A 11 -68.20 21.54 4.56
CA LEU A 11 -67.17 21.20 5.53
C LEU A 11 -66.51 19.85 5.20
N ALA A 12 -67.32 18.81 4.97
CA ALA A 12 -66.81 17.48 4.60
C ALA A 12 -66.01 17.51 3.29
N TRP A 13 -66.43 18.31 2.31
CA TRP A 13 -65.71 18.51 1.06
C TRP A 13 -64.37 19.22 1.25
N ALA A 14 -64.32 20.24 2.11
CA ALA A 14 -63.09 20.94 2.45
C ALA A 14 -62.09 20.01 3.17
N GLU A 15 -62.58 19.21 4.12
CA GLU A 15 -61.78 18.19 4.81
C GLU A 15 -61.24 17.14 3.83
N LEU A 16 -62.08 16.61 2.94
CA LEU A 16 -61.64 15.65 1.92
C LEU A 16 -60.54 16.22 1.02
N LYS A 17 -60.66 17.49 0.60
CA LYS A 17 -59.63 18.16 -0.19
C LYS A 17 -58.31 18.27 0.57
N GLN A 18 -58.37 18.63 1.85
CA GLN A 18 -57.17 18.71 2.70
C GLN A 18 -56.52 17.34 2.89
N LEU A 19 -57.32 16.29 3.14
CA LEU A 19 -56.85 14.91 3.25
C LEU A 19 -56.19 14.43 1.94
N ALA A 20 -56.81 14.71 0.80
CA ALA A 20 -56.25 14.37 -0.52
C ALA A 20 -54.94 15.10 -0.80
N ALA A 21 -54.85 16.41 -0.48
CA ALA A 21 -53.62 17.18 -0.63
C ALA A 21 -52.49 16.64 0.27
N THR A 22 -52.80 16.35 1.55
CA THR A 22 -51.85 15.76 2.51
C THR A 22 -51.37 14.39 2.03
N ARG A 23 -52.27 13.56 1.50
CA ARG A 23 -51.90 12.26 0.91
C ARG A 23 -50.99 12.44 -0.30
N GLY A 24 -51.28 13.40 -1.17
CA GLY A 24 -50.44 13.72 -2.33
C GLY A 24 -49.02 14.11 -1.91
N GLN A 25 -48.89 15.00 -0.94
CA GLN A 25 -47.59 15.41 -0.39
C GLN A 25 -46.80 14.22 0.18
N LYS A 26 -47.44 13.37 1.00
CA LYS A 26 -46.78 12.18 1.55
C LYS A 26 -46.33 11.18 0.48
N LEU A 27 -47.09 11.05 -0.61
CA LEU A 27 -46.69 10.18 -1.71
C LEU A 27 -45.45 10.72 -2.45
N ASP A 28 -45.36 12.04 -2.62
CA ASP A 28 -44.19 12.69 -3.21
C ASP A 28 -42.94 12.56 -2.31
N GLU A 29 -43.11 12.76 -1.00
CA GLU A 29 -42.07 12.50 0.01
C GLU A 29 -41.63 11.02 0.02
N SER A 30 -42.57 10.09 -0.15
CA SER A 30 -42.24 8.66 -0.25
C SER A 30 -41.47 8.35 -1.54
N LEU A 31 -41.86 8.95 -2.67
CA LEU A 31 -41.18 8.76 -3.95
C LEU A 31 -39.73 9.25 -3.90
N THR A 32 -39.50 10.45 -3.38
CA THR A 32 -38.15 11.02 -3.22
C THR A 32 -37.30 10.20 -2.24
N TYR A 33 -37.90 9.69 -1.16
CA TYR A 33 -37.24 8.77 -0.24
C TYR A 33 -36.81 7.45 -0.92
N GLN A 34 -37.68 6.85 -1.75
CA GLN A 34 -37.33 5.63 -2.49
C GLN A 34 -36.20 5.88 -3.50
N GLN A 35 -36.17 7.04 -4.16
CA GLN A 35 -35.07 7.42 -5.05
C GLN A 35 -33.75 7.59 -4.30
N PHE A 36 -33.79 8.19 -3.10
CA PHE A 36 -32.63 8.26 -2.21
C PHE A 36 -32.13 6.85 -1.82
N LEU A 37 -33.03 5.96 -1.40
CA LEU A 37 -32.66 4.59 -1.02
C LEU A 37 -32.00 3.83 -2.16
N ALA A 38 -32.53 3.92 -3.38
CA ALA A 38 -31.95 3.25 -4.54
C ALA A 38 -30.49 3.67 -4.78
N ARG A 39 -30.17 4.97 -4.60
CA ARG A 39 -28.80 5.48 -4.71
C ARG A 39 -27.89 4.97 -3.58
N VAL A 40 -28.41 4.90 -2.36
CA VAL A 40 -27.66 4.33 -1.21
C VAL A 40 -27.35 2.85 -1.48
N GLU A 41 -28.34 2.08 -1.94
CA GLU A 41 -28.19 0.64 -2.20
C GLU A 41 -27.16 0.35 -3.30
N GLU A 42 -27.12 1.18 -4.35
CA GLU A 42 -26.11 1.08 -5.41
C GLU A 42 -24.68 1.23 -4.84
N GLU A 43 -24.45 2.25 -4.02
CA GLU A 43 -23.15 2.48 -3.39
C GLU A 43 -22.81 1.40 -2.35
N GLU A 44 -23.78 0.95 -1.57
CA GLU A 44 -23.58 -0.14 -0.61
C GLU A 44 -23.21 -1.46 -1.30
N ALA A 45 -23.80 -1.74 -2.47
CA ALA A 45 -23.47 -2.91 -3.27
C ALA A 45 -22.01 -2.83 -3.78
N TRP A 46 -21.61 -1.68 -4.32
CA TRP A 46 -20.23 -1.45 -4.75
C TRP A 46 -19.24 -1.58 -3.59
N ILE A 47 -19.52 -0.96 -2.43
CA ILE A 47 -18.68 -1.07 -1.24
C ILE A 47 -18.54 -2.53 -0.81
N SER A 48 -19.64 -3.28 -0.79
CA SER A 48 -19.63 -4.68 -0.36
C SER A 48 -18.82 -5.55 -1.32
N GLU A 49 -18.91 -5.33 -2.63
CA GLU A 49 -18.08 -6.00 -3.64
C GLU A 49 -16.59 -5.74 -3.39
N LYS A 50 -16.21 -4.47 -3.19
CA LYS A 50 -14.80 -4.10 -2.98
C LYS A 50 -14.26 -4.58 -1.63
N GLN A 51 -15.07 -4.59 -0.59
CA GLN A 51 -14.69 -5.18 0.71
C GLN A 51 -14.33 -6.67 0.56
N GLN A 52 -15.08 -7.43 -0.24
CA GLN A 52 -14.77 -8.84 -0.52
C GLN A 52 -13.44 -8.97 -1.27
N LEU A 53 -13.20 -8.16 -2.31
CA LEU A 53 -11.95 -8.21 -3.07
C LEU A 53 -10.71 -7.85 -2.22
N LEU A 54 -10.84 -6.90 -1.29
CA LEU A 54 -9.73 -6.51 -0.41
C LEU A 54 -9.46 -7.53 0.70
N SER A 55 -10.38 -8.44 0.99
CA SER A 55 -10.22 -9.48 2.02
C SER A 55 -9.22 -10.57 1.64
N VAL A 56 -8.86 -10.69 0.36
CA VAL A 56 -7.90 -11.67 -0.13
C VAL A 56 -6.47 -11.29 0.28
N GLU A 57 -5.84 -12.06 1.16
CA GLU A 57 -4.47 -11.81 1.64
C GLU A 57 -3.39 -12.30 0.65
N ASP A 58 -3.42 -11.80 -0.58
CA ASP A 58 -2.33 -11.96 -1.56
C ASP A 58 -1.57 -10.64 -1.73
N TYR A 59 -0.27 -10.70 -1.47
CA TYR A 59 0.67 -9.58 -1.58
C TYR A 59 1.77 -9.78 -2.63
N GLY A 60 1.76 -10.91 -3.36
CA GLY A 60 2.75 -11.27 -4.37
C GLY A 60 4.04 -11.88 -3.81
N ASP A 61 4.62 -12.81 -4.54
CA ASP A 61 5.85 -13.55 -4.18
C ASP A 61 7.10 -13.04 -4.93
N THR A 62 6.92 -12.19 -5.92
CA THR A 62 7.98 -11.62 -6.76
C THR A 62 7.84 -10.11 -6.89
N MET A 63 8.94 -9.44 -7.23
CA MET A 63 8.93 -8.00 -7.45
C MET A 63 7.93 -7.58 -8.54
N ALA A 64 7.82 -8.36 -9.61
CA ALA A 64 6.84 -8.08 -10.66
C ALA A 64 5.39 -8.25 -10.17
N ALA A 65 5.11 -9.30 -9.39
CA ALA A 65 3.78 -9.57 -8.86
C ALA A 65 3.30 -8.46 -7.91
N VAL A 66 4.13 -8.07 -6.92
CA VAL A 66 3.76 -7.02 -5.96
C VAL A 66 3.58 -5.65 -6.63
N GLN A 67 4.39 -5.32 -7.64
CA GLN A 67 4.23 -4.09 -8.42
C GLN A 67 2.93 -4.10 -9.24
N GLY A 68 2.56 -5.24 -9.82
CA GLY A 68 1.27 -5.41 -10.48
C GLY A 68 0.09 -5.23 -9.53
N LEU A 69 0.19 -5.76 -8.30
CA LEU A 69 -0.82 -5.59 -7.26
C LEU A 69 -0.93 -4.15 -6.76
N LEU A 70 0.20 -3.46 -6.55
CA LEU A 70 0.21 -2.03 -6.20
C LEU A 70 -0.47 -1.19 -7.28
N LYS A 71 -0.17 -1.42 -8.56
CA LYS A 71 -0.81 -0.72 -9.66
C LYS A 71 -2.33 -0.95 -9.71
N LYS A 72 -2.78 -2.19 -9.48
CA LYS A 72 -4.22 -2.49 -9.35
C LYS A 72 -4.84 -1.76 -8.16
N HIS A 73 -4.10 -1.63 -7.06
CA HIS A 73 -4.55 -0.90 -5.89
C HIS A 73 -4.66 0.61 -6.14
N ASP A 74 -3.74 1.22 -6.88
CA ASP A 74 -3.82 2.64 -7.26
C ASP A 74 -5.06 2.93 -8.13
N VAL A 75 -5.44 1.99 -9.01
CA VAL A 75 -6.71 2.08 -9.76
C VAL A 75 -7.91 2.02 -8.81
N PHE A 76 -7.89 1.08 -7.86
CA PHE A 76 -8.93 1.00 -6.82
C PHE A 76 -9.05 2.30 -6.01
N GLU A 77 -7.94 2.95 -5.63
CA GLU A 77 -7.97 4.23 -4.89
C GLU A 77 -8.59 5.37 -5.71
N THR A 78 -8.36 5.35 -7.02
CA THR A 78 -8.99 6.31 -7.94
C THR A 78 -10.50 6.11 -7.95
N ASP A 79 -10.96 4.87 -8.12
CA ASP A 79 -12.39 4.54 -8.08
C ASP A 79 -12.99 4.87 -6.71
N PHE A 80 -12.30 4.53 -5.62
CA PHE A 80 -12.72 4.80 -4.25
C PHE A 80 -12.93 6.30 -3.99
N THR A 81 -12.08 7.16 -4.55
CA THR A 81 -12.24 8.61 -4.43
C THR A 81 -13.55 9.08 -5.07
N ALA A 82 -13.84 8.61 -6.29
CA ALA A 82 -15.08 8.95 -7.00
C ALA A 82 -16.34 8.45 -6.27
N HIS A 83 -16.30 7.23 -5.73
CA HIS A 83 -17.41 6.67 -4.95
C HIS A 83 -17.59 7.35 -3.60
N SER A 84 -16.50 7.76 -2.95
CA SER A 84 -16.56 8.54 -1.69
C SER A 84 -17.24 9.89 -1.90
N GLU A 85 -16.93 10.58 -3.01
CA GLU A 85 -17.62 11.81 -3.39
C GLU A 85 -19.11 11.58 -3.65
N ARG A 86 -19.47 10.51 -4.38
CA ARG A 86 -20.88 10.19 -4.62
C ARG A 86 -21.64 9.86 -3.33
N CYS A 87 -21.02 9.14 -2.39
CA CYS A 87 -21.60 8.87 -1.07
C CYS A 87 -21.86 10.17 -0.30
N ARG A 88 -20.92 11.12 -0.35
CA ARG A 88 -21.10 12.46 0.25
C ARG A 88 -22.30 13.17 -0.38
N ASP A 89 -22.38 13.22 -1.71
CA ASP A 89 -23.47 13.88 -2.42
C ASP A 89 -24.85 13.25 -2.11
N ILE A 90 -24.90 11.92 -1.96
CA ILE A 90 -26.11 11.20 -1.52
C ILE A 90 -26.50 11.61 -0.10
N CYS A 91 -25.53 11.74 0.82
CA CYS A 91 -25.81 12.15 2.20
C CYS A 91 -26.24 13.62 2.30
N GLU A 92 -25.67 14.50 1.47
CA GLU A 92 -26.10 15.90 1.34
C GLU A 92 -27.54 15.98 0.79
N TYR A 93 -27.87 15.17 -0.22
CA TYR A 93 -29.23 15.05 -0.72
C TYR A 93 -30.21 14.54 0.36
N GLY A 94 -29.80 13.52 1.12
CA GLY A 94 -30.58 13.02 2.26
C GLY A 94 -30.83 14.11 3.31
N THR A 95 -29.80 14.88 3.67
CA THR A 95 -29.92 16.02 4.60
C THR A 95 -30.91 17.06 4.09
N LYS A 96 -30.91 17.33 2.79
CA LYS A 96 -31.88 18.22 2.16
C LYS A 96 -33.32 17.69 2.28
N LEU A 97 -33.55 16.39 2.00
CA LEU A 97 -34.87 15.78 2.18
C LEU A 97 -35.39 15.90 3.61
N VAL A 98 -34.50 15.73 4.61
CA VAL A 98 -34.84 15.95 6.03
C VAL A 98 -35.22 17.41 6.28
N SER A 99 -34.44 18.36 5.77
CA SER A 99 -34.71 19.80 5.90
C SER A 99 -36.03 20.22 5.23
N ASP A 100 -36.39 19.56 4.12
CA ASP A 100 -37.64 19.81 3.38
C ASP A 100 -38.87 19.18 4.07
N GLY A 101 -38.69 18.51 5.22
CA GLY A 101 -39.78 17.98 6.05
C GLY A 101 -40.23 16.56 5.68
N ASN A 102 -39.40 15.79 4.96
CA ASN A 102 -39.73 14.42 4.60
C ASN A 102 -40.01 13.57 5.85
N HIS A 103 -41.15 12.88 5.88
CA HIS A 103 -41.59 12.09 7.04
C HIS A 103 -40.75 10.83 7.32
N HIS A 104 -39.76 10.50 6.49
CA HIS A 104 -38.78 9.42 6.71
C HIS A 104 -37.46 9.89 7.30
N ALA A 105 -37.41 11.07 7.93
CA ALA A 105 -36.17 11.69 8.40
C ALA A 105 -35.24 10.79 9.22
N ASP A 106 -35.78 10.03 10.16
CA ASP A 106 -34.98 9.11 11.00
C ASP A 106 -34.28 8.02 10.17
N ASN A 107 -35.00 7.45 9.20
CA ASN A 107 -34.44 6.44 8.31
C ASN A 107 -33.38 7.05 7.40
N ILE A 108 -33.61 8.24 6.85
CA ILE A 108 -32.63 8.92 5.99
C ILE A 108 -31.31 9.13 6.75
N ASN A 109 -31.39 9.69 7.96
CA ASN A 109 -30.21 9.89 8.81
C ASN A 109 -29.50 8.57 9.14
N GLN A 110 -30.26 7.53 9.48
CA GLN A 110 -29.70 6.21 9.76
C GLN A 110 -28.98 5.61 8.55
N ARG A 111 -29.55 5.73 7.34
CA ARG A 111 -28.94 5.21 6.11
C ARG A 111 -27.68 5.97 5.72
N CYS A 112 -27.65 7.30 5.86
CA CYS A 112 -26.43 8.10 5.68
C CYS A 112 -25.32 7.66 6.64
N GLN A 113 -25.64 7.48 7.93
CA GLN A 113 -24.66 7.01 8.92
C GLN A 113 -24.12 5.61 8.60
N GLN A 114 -24.99 4.69 8.17
CA GLN A 114 -24.58 3.34 7.78
C GLN A 114 -23.67 3.34 6.56
N LEU A 115 -24.00 4.15 5.54
CA LEU A 115 -23.18 4.30 4.34
C LEU A 115 -21.79 4.86 4.69
N GLN A 116 -21.73 5.89 5.54
CA GLN A 116 -20.46 6.46 6.00
C GLN A 116 -19.62 5.42 6.76
N ASN A 117 -20.21 4.69 7.70
CA ASN A 117 -19.50 3.66 8.46
C ASN A 117 -18.93 2.55 7.54
N LYS A 118 -19.69 2.16 6.49
CA LYS A 118 -19.23 1.18 5.49
C LYS A 118 -18.05 1.72 4.67
N LEU A 119 -18.08 3.00 4.30
CA LEU A 119 -17.03 3.67 3.57
C LEU A 119 -15.74 3.80 4.41
N ASP A 120 -15.87 4.17 5.68
CA ASP A 120 -14.74 4.28 6.62
C ASP A 120 -14.06 2.92 6.84
N ASN A 121 -14.86 1.85 6.95
CA ASN A 121 -14.34 0.49 7.03
C ASN A 121 -13.60 0.10 5.75
N LEU A 122 -14.16 0.40 4.56
CA LEU A 122 -13.50 0.12 3.29
C LEU A 122 -12.17 0.88 3.16
N SER A 123 -12.13 2.15 3.57
CA SER A 123 -10.91 2.97 3.61
C SER A 123 -9.84 2.38 4.52
N SER A 124 -10.24 1.89 5.69
CA SER A 124 -9.34 1.22 6.65
C SER A 124 -8.77 -0.07 6.08
N LEU A 125 -9.59 -0.89 5.42
CA LEU A 125 -9.16 -2.12 4.74
C LEU A 125 -8.18 -1.81 3.59
N ALA A 126 -8.49 -0.80 2.77
CA ALA A 126 -7.65 -0.36 1.67
C ALA A 126 -6.27 0.10 2.17
N SER A 127 -6.26 0.97 3.18
CA SER A 127 -5.04 1.49 3.81
C SER A 127 -4.17 0.36 4.36
N ARG A 128 -4.77 -0.60 5.07
CA ARG A 128 -4.06 -1.78 5.58
C ARG A 128 -3.47 -2.63 4.45
N ARG A 129 -4.25 -2.88 3.39
CA ARG A 129 -3.77 -3.63 2.22
C ARG A 129 -2.58 -2.93 1.55
N LYS A 130 -2.67 -1.61 1.34
CA LYS A 130 -1.57 -0.82 0.75
C LYS A 130 -0.30 -0.89 1.59
N ALA A 131 -0.44 -0.79 2.91
CA ALA A 131 0.68 -0.91 3.83
C ALA A 131 1.36 -2.28 3.68
N LYS A 132 0.59 -3.38 3.70
CA LYS A 132 1.14 -4.74 3.52
C LYS A 132 1.77 -4.97 2.14
N LEU A 133 1.21 -4.41 1.07
CA LEU A 133 1.82 -4.48 -0.27
C LEU A 133 3.16 -3.73 -0.32
N LYS A 134 3.24 -2.54 0.28
CA LYS A 134 4.49 -1.76 0.35
C LYS A 134 5.54 -2.44 1.21
N ASP A 135 5.14 -2.99 2.35
CA ASP A 135 5.99 -3.74 3.27
C ASP A 135 6.61 -4.96 2.56
N ASN A 136 5.79 -5.76 1.89
CA ASN A 136 6.26 -6.90 1.10
C ASN A 136 7.15 -6.47 -0.09
N SER A 137 6.82 -5.35 -0.76
CA SER A 137 7.67 -4.81 -1.83
C SER A 137 9.06 -4.42 -1.32
N ALA A 138 9.15 -3.80 -0.14
CA ALA A 138 10.42 -3.42 0.47
C ALA A 138 11.23 -4.68 0.88
N TYR A 139 10.56 -5.69 1.43
CA TYR A 139 11.19 -6.97 1.75
C TYR A 139 11.77 -7.67 0.52
N LEU A 140 10.99 -7.79 -0.56
CA LEU A 140 11.46 -8.41 -1.80
C LEU A 140 12.62 -7.62 -2.43
N GLN A 141 12.61 -6.29 -2.31
CA GLN A 141 13.71 -5.44 -2.75
C GLN A 141 14.99 -5.71 -1.95
N PHE A 142 14.89 -5.81 -0.62
CA PHE A 142 16.02 -6.20 0.23
C PHE A 142 16.56 -7.57 -0.17
N MET A 143 15.69 -8.58 -0.32
CA MET A 143 16.09 -9.94 -0.66
C MET A 143 16.85 -9.98 -1.99
N TRP A 144 16.32 -9.33 -3.03
CA TRP A 144 16.98 -9.25 -4.33
C TRP A 144 18.32 -8.51 -4.26
N LYS A 145 18.41 -7.40 -3.53
CA LYS A 145 19.67 -6.67 -3.36
C LYS A 145 20.70 -7.48 -2.59
N ALA A 146 20.29 -8.24 -1.57
CA ALA A 146 21.16 -9.16 -0.85
C ALA A 146 21.70 -10.26 -1.78
N ASP A 147 20.86 -10.87 -2.63
CA ASP A 147 21.30 -11.86 -3.63
C ASP A 147 22.38 -11.27 -4.57
N VAL A 148 22.16 -10.04 -5.05
CA VAL A 148 23.12 -9.34 -5.92
C VAL A 148 24.46 -9.12 -5.21
N VAL A 149 24.42 -8.68 -3.95
CA VAL A 149 25.62 -8.47 -3.13
C VAL A 149 26.34 -9.80 -2.86
N GLU A 150 25.62 -10.84 -2.47
CA GLU A 150 26.18 -12.18 -2.21
C GLU A 150 26.87 -12.76 -3.44
N SER A 151 26.25 -12.61 -4.62
CA SER A 151 26.80 -13.04 -5.91
C SER A 151 28.08 -12.27 -6.27
N TRP A 152 28.06 -10.95 -6.09
CA TRP A 152 29.22 -10.11 -6.33
C TRP A 152 30.38 -10.46 -5.38
N ILE A 153 30.11 -10.66 -4.10
CA ILE A 153 31.12 -11.08 -3.11
C ILE A 153 31.71 -12.43 -3.51
N ALA A 154 30.86 -13.40 -3.91
CA ALA A 154 31.31 -14.71 -4.36
C ALA A 154 32.29 -14.61 -5.55
N ASP A 155 31.99 -13.76 -6.55
CA ASP A 155 32.90 -13.48 -7.67
C ASP A 155 34.26 -12.93 -7.19
N LYS A 156 34.25 -11.95 -6.28
CA LYS A 156 35.49 -11.35 -5.76
C LYS A 156 36.29 -12.28 -4.86
N GLU A 157 35.63 -13.13 -4.07
CA GLU A 157 36.27 -14.19 -3.29
C GLU A 157 37.05 -15.17 -4.18
N THR A 158 36.65 -15.41 -5.43
CA THR A 158 37.45 -16.23 -6.36
C THR A 158 38.75 -15.55 -6.79
N HIS A 159 38.74 -14.22 -6.96
CA HIS A 159 39.92 -13.46 -7.38
C HIS A 159 40.98 -13.40 -6.29
N VAL A 160 40.59 -13.13 -5.04
CA VAL A 160 41.54 -13.01 -3.92
C VAL A 160 42.23 -14.33 -3.59
N ARG A 161 41.61 -15.47 -3.92
CA ARG A 161 42.15 -16.83 -3.71
C ARG A 161 43.35 -17.19 -4.60
N SER A 162 43.75 -16.38 -5.57
CA SER A 162 44.94 -16.67 -6.37
C SER A 162 46.21 -16.69 -5.50
N GLU A 163 47.04 -17.72 -5.58
CA GLU A 163 48.32 -17.80 -4.85
C GLU A 163 49.50 -17.23 -5.67
N GLU A 164 49.23 -16.44 -6.69
CA GLU A 164 50.25 -15.84 -7.54
C GLU A 164 50.77 -14.52 -6.95
N PHE A 165 52.06 -14.50 -6.60
CA PHE A 165 52.75 -13.34 -6.00
C PHE A 165 53.86 -12.75 -6.88
N GLY A 166 54.01 -13.22 -8.13
CA GLY A 166 55.09 -12.80 -9.02
C GLY A 166 56.41 -13.52 -8.73
N ARG A 167 57.35 -13.44 -9.67
CA ARG A 167 58.68 -14.09 -9.58
C ARG A 167 59.84 -13.10 -9.72
N ASP A 168 59.52 -11.86 -10.10
CA ASP A 168 60.46 -10.77 -10.30
C ASP A 168 59.77 -9.44 -10.00
N LEU A 169 60.55 -8.37 -9.86
CA LEU A 169 60.04 -7.04 -9.52
C LEU A 169 58.95 -6.54 -10.47
N SER A 170 59.09 -6.83 -11.77
CA SER A 170 58.15 -6.37 -12.81
C SER A 170 56.78 -7.05 -12.66
N THR A 171 56.77 -8.37 -12.45
CA THR A 171 55.56 -9.16 -12.23
C THR A 171 54.89 -8.80 -10.90
N VAL A 172 55.66 -8.59 -9.84
CA VAL A 172 55.14 -8.12 -8.53
C VAL A 172 54.48 -6.75 -8.67
N GLN A 173 55.13 -5.79 -9.34
CA GLN A 173 54.59 -4.44 -9.51
C GLN A 173 53.31 -4.41 -10.36
N THR A 174 53.24 -5.28 -11.37
CA THR A 174 52.03 -5.50 -12.16
C THR A 174 50.89 -6.04 -11.29
N LEU A 175 51.17 -7.01 -10.41
CA LEU A 175 50.18 -7.57 -9.48
C LEU A 175 49.72 -6.55 -8.44
N LEU A 176 50.62 -5.71 -7.93
CA LEU A 176 50.26 -4.60 -7.03
C LEU A 176 49.31 -3.60 -7.69
N THR A 177 49.57 -3.23 -8.95
CA THR A 177 48.68 -2.33 -9.70
C THR A 177 47.28 -2.94 -9.89
N LYS A 178 47.22 -4.24 -10.17
CA LYS A 178 45.96 -4.99 -10.24
C LYS A 178 45.25 -5.03 -8.88
N GLN A 179 46.00 -5.23 -7.80
CA GLN A 179 45.48 -5.22 -6.43
C GLN A 179 44.90 -3.86 -6.05
N ASP A 180 45.56 -2.75 -6.39
CA ASP A 180 45.05 -1.40 -6.15
C ASP A 180 43.75 -1.14 -6.92
N THR A 181 43.68 -1.60 -8.17
CA THR A 181 42.45 -1.50 -8.98
C THR A 181 41.32 -2.32 -8.36
N PHE A 182 41.64 -3.51 -7.85
CA PHE A 182 40.68 -4.37 -7.14
C PHE A 182 40.17 -3.70 -5.86
N ASP A 183 41.06 -3.17 -5.02
CA ASP A 183 40.71 -2.47 -3.78
C ASP A 183 39.84 -1.23 -4.04
N ALA A 184 40.13 -0.47 -5.10
CA ALA A 184 39.29 0.65 -5.51
C ALA A 184 37.87 0.19 -5.89
N GLY A 185 37.76 -0.97 -6.55
CA GLY A 185 36.48 -1.61 -6.85
C GLY A 185 35.73 -2.07 -5.60
N LEU A 186 36.43 -2.60 -4.59
CA LEU A 186 35.84 -2.93 -3.30
C LEU A 186 35.26 -1.69 -2.61
N HIS A 187 36.03 -0.60 -2.56
CA HIS A 187 35.59 0.66 -1.96
C HIS A 187 34.37 1.26 -2.67
N ALA A 188 34.33 1.22 -3.99
CA ALA A 188 33.16 1.66 -4.74
C ALA A 188 31.92 0.83 -4.41
N PHE A 189 32.08 -0.50 -4.34
CA PHE A 189 30.98 -1.42 -4.08
C PHE A 189 30.46 -1.35 -2.63
N GLU A 190 31.28 -0.95 -1.67
CA GLU A 190 30.84 -0.74 -0.28
C GLU A 190 29.66 0.23 -0.21
N HIS A 191 29.74 1.35 -0.92
CA HIS A 191 28.66 2.34 -0.95
C HIS A 191 27.44 1.87 -1.75
N GLU A 192 27.66 1.26 -2.91
CA GLU A 192 26.57 0.87 -3.82
C GLU A 192 25.80 -0.37 -3.35
N GLY A 193 26.51 -1.34 -2.77
CA GLY A 193 25.99 -2.63 -2.35
C GLY A 193 25.75 -2.69 -0.84
N ILE A 194 26.81 -2.60 -0.04
CA ILE A 194 26.79 -2.89 1.39
C ILE A 194 25.96 -1.87 2.17
N LEU A 195 26.18 -0.57 1.95
CA LEU A 195 25.38 0.47 2.61
C LEU A 195 23.91 0.44 2.16
N ASN A 196 23.66 0.08 0.90
CA ASN A 196 22.31 -0.03 0.34
C ASN A 196 21.50 -1.14 1.05
N ILE A 197 22.02 -2.37 1.09
CA ILE A 197 21.33 -3.46 1.81
C ILE A 197 21.19 -3.18 3.30
N THR A 198 22.13 -2.44 3.90
CA THR A 198 22.07 -2.02 5.30
C THR A 198 20.90 -1.06 5.52
N THR A 199 20.77 -0.04 4.66
CA THR A 199 19.69 0.95 4.71
C THR A 199 18.32 0.29 4.52
N LEU A 200 18.20 -0.62 3.54
CA LEU A 200 16.96 -1.37 3.31
C LEU A 200 16.59 -2.25 4.50
N LYS A 201 17.57 -2.94 5.09
CA LYS A 201 17.38 -3.71 6.32
C LYS A 201 16.91 -2.80 7.46
N ASP A 202 17.57 -1.66 7.71
CA ASP A 202 17.21 -0.77 8.82
C ASP A 202 15.79 -0.26 8.69
N HIS A 203 15.39 0.17 7.50
CA HIS A 203 14.01 0.58 7.22
C HIS A 203 12.99 -0.54 7.53
N LEU A 204 13.28 -1.79 7.15
CA LEU A 204 12.40 -2.92 7.43
C LEU A 204 12.31 -3.24 8.93
N ILE A 205 13.41 -3.11 9.67
CA ILE A 205 13.42 -3.32 11.13
C ILE A 205 12.68 -2.19 11.85
N GLU A 206 12.92 -0.94 11.47
CA GLU A 206 12.20 0.23 12.01
C GLU A 206 10.70 0.15 11.76
N SER A 207 10.30 -0.44 10.62
CA SER A 207 8.90 -0.70 10.27
C SER A 207 8.28 -1.90 11.02
N ASN A 208 9.04 -2.60 11.87
CA ASN A 208 8.64 -3.84 12.54
C ASN A 208 8.15 -4.92 11.56
N HIS A 209 8.86 -5.12 10.44
CA HIS A 209 8.51 -6.12 9.45
C HIS A 209 8.45 -7.54 10.07
N ASP A 210 7.48 -8.36 9.67
CA ASP A 210 7.22 -9.69 10.26
C ASP A 210 8.43 -10.64 10.17
N GLN A 211 9.27 -10.48 9.14
CA GLN A 211 10.52 -11.24 8.91
C GLN A 211 11.79 -10.60 9.51
N SER A 212 11.66 -9.68 10.47
CA SER A 212 12.79 -8.91 11.03
C SER A 212 14.00 -9.76 11.43
N GLU A 213 13.80 -10.89 12.10
CA GLU A 213 14.90 -11.75 12.56
C GLU A 213 15.62 -12.45 11.39
N ALA A 214 14.88 -12.88 10.37
CA ALA A 214 15.46 -13.46 9.16
C ALA A 214 16.26 -12.42 8.37
N ILE A 215 15.73 -11.20 8.26
CA ILE A 215 16.40 -10.06 7.61
C ILE A 215 17.71 -9.72 8.30
N LYS A 216 17.71 -9.59 9.65
CA LYS A 216 18.92 -9.33 10.44
C LYS A 216 19.96 -10.41 10.26
N LYS A 217 19.55 -11.68 10.34
CA LYS A 217 20.45 -12.82 10.17
C LYS A 217 21.12 -12.80 8.79
N ARG A 218 20.31 -12.68 7.74
CA ARG A 218 20.81 -12.65 6.37
C ARG A 218 21.76 -11.49 6.14
N HIS A 219 21.40 -10.28 6.59
CA HIS A 219 22.29 -9.12 6.51
C HIS A 219 23.61 -9.38 7.24
N GLY A 220 23.56 -9.92 8.46
CA GLY A 220 24.76 -10.29 9.23
C GLY A 220 25.67 -11.27 8.48
N ASP A 221 25.10 -12.33 7.89
CA ASP A 221 25.85 -13.31 7.11
C ASP A 221 26.57 -12.66 5.90
N VAL A 222 25.92 -11.70 5.23
CA VAL A 222 26.51 -10.94 4.12
C VAL A 222 27.64 -10.03 4.60
N ILE A 223 27.43 -9.30 5.70
CA ILE A 223 28.46 -8.44 6.28
C ILE A 223 29.68 -9.25 6.73
N ASP A 224 29.49 -10.41 7.34
CA ASP A 224 30.59 -11.29 7.75
C ASP A 224 31.41 -11.76 6.56
N ARG A 225 30.77 -12.13 5.44
CA ARG A 225 31.46 -12.48 4.20
C ARG A 225 32.20 -11.28 3.60
N TRP A 226 31.59 -10.11 3.61
CA TRP A 226 32.22 -8.86 3.16
C TRP A 226 33.49 -8.55 3.95
N GLN A 227 33.44 -8.62 5.29
CA GLN A 227 34.61 -8.36 6.14
C GLN A 227 35.73 -9.38 5.91
N LYS A 228 35.39 -10.66 5.69
CA LYS A 228 36.37 -11.70 5.32
C LYS A 228 37.04 -11.40 3.98
N LEU A 229 36.28 -10.96 2.98
CA LEU A 229 36.82 -10.57 1.67
C LEU A 229 37.79 -9.39 1.80
N LEU A 230 37.42 -8.34 2.56
CA LEU A 230 38.30 -7.19 2.84
C LEU A 230 39.61 -7.64 3.51
N GLY A 231 39.51 -8.47 4.54
CA GLY A 231 40.68 -9.01 5.24
C GLY A 231 41.60 -9.83 4.33
N ALA A 232 41.03 -10.67 3.47
CA ALA A 232 41.78 -11.46 2.51
C ALA A 232 42.47 -10.57 1.45
N SER A 233 41.78 -9.53 0.96
CA SER A 233 42.35 -8.55 0.02
C SER A 233 43.55 -7.83 0.64
N HIS A 234 43.40 -7.38 1.89
CA HIS A 234 44.47 -6.71 2.63
C HIS A 234 45.69 -7.62 2.85
N ALA A 235 45.48 -8.85 3.33
CA ALA A 235 46.56 -9.81 3.53
C ALA A 235 47.33 -10.12 2.24
N ARG A 236 46.62 -10.24 1.11
CA ARG A 236 47.26 -10.40 -0.21
C ARG A 236 48.12 -9.20 -0.58
N LYS A 237 47.61 -7.98 -0.38
CA LYS A 237 48.35 -6.75 -0.66
C LYS A 237 49.63 -6.65 0.17
N GLU A 238 49.56 -6.92 1.48
CA GLU A 238 50.74 -6.95 2.34
C GLU A 238 51.79 -7.95 1.85
N GLN A 239 51.37 -9.12 1.40
CA GLN A 239 52.28 -10.14 0.89
C GLN A 239 52.95 -9.71 -0.43
N LEU A 240 52.22 -9.05 -1.34
CA LEU A 240 52.79 -8.50 -2.57
C LEU A 240 53.80 -7.38 -2.28
N LEU A 241 53.53 -6.51 -1.29
CA LEU A 241 54.47 -5.47 -0.87
C LEU A 241 55.76 -6.07 -0.31
N ARG A 242 55.67 -7.12 0.52
CA ARG A 242 56.86 -7.84 1.02
C ARG A 242 57.70 -8.46 -0.10
N MET A 243 57.06 -8.94 -1.17
CA MET A 243 57.76 -9.49 -2.34
C MET A 243 58.39 -8.41 -3.22
N GLN A 244 57.91 -7.16 -3.14
CA GLN A 244 58.50 -6.02 -3.84
C GLN A 244 59.81 -5.57 -3.20
N ASP A 245 59.94 -5.75 -1.89
CA ASP A 245 61.10 -5.36 -1.09
C ASP A 245 62.22 -6.42 -1.05
N GLN A 246 61.99 -7.63 -1.59
CA GLN A 246 62.95 -8.74 -1.69
C GLN A 246 63.69 -8.76 -3.02
#